data_AF-A0A239R354-F1
#
_entry.id   AF-A0A239R354-F1
#
_cell.length_a   1.000
_cell.length_b   1.000
_cell.length_c   1.000
_cell.angle_alpha   90.00
_cell.angle_beta   90.00
_cell.angle_gamma   90.00
#
_symmetry.space_group_name_H-M   'P 1'
#
loop_
_entity.id
_entity.type
_entity.pdbx_description
1 polymer ?
#
loop_
_entity_poly.entity_id
_entity_poly.type
_entity_poly.pdbx_seq_one_letter_code
_entity_poly.pdbx_strand_id
1 'polypeptide(L)'
;MTNTFFDSVNKEDTFTFIPWEEQTIANDFMFSKVMSNPELSKELLRRIFPQLNIEKVEDIEIQKTLKNYYVNKGVRLDVYVSDEKSRRYDIEMQMTSNQNIRKKITILC
;
A
#
# COMPACT_ATOMS: atom_id res chain seq x y z
N MET A 1 -10.97 38.27 -13.59
CA MET A 1 -9.99 38.28 -12.49
C MET A 1 -9.21 36.97 -12.58
N THR A 2 -8.00 37.03 -13.14
CA THR A 2 -7.10 35.89 -13.22
C THR A 2 -6.55 35.63 -11.83
N ASN A 3 -6.74 34.42 -11.32
CA ASN A 3 -6.28 34.04 -9.99
C ASN A 3 -4.80 33.70 -10.08
N THR A 4 -3.95 34.72 -9.96
CA THR A 4 -2.49 34.71 -10.15
C THR A 4 -1.70 33.88 -9.11
N PHE A 5 -2.38 33.07 -8.29
CA PHE A 5 -1.74 32.18 -7.32
C PHE A 5 -1.30 30.85 -7.95
N PHE A 6 -1.94 30.42 -9.03
CA PHE A 6 -1.64 29.12 -9.69
C PHE A 6 -0.59 29.20 -10.80
N ASP A 7 -0.19 30.40 -11.22
CA ASP A 7 0.74 30.57 -12.36
C ASP A 7 2.23 30.49 -11.96
N SER A 8 2.55 30.18 -10.70
CA SER A 8 3.92 30.22 -10.17
C SER A 8 4.48 28.85 -9.72
N VAL A 9 3.82 27.73 -10.02
CA VAL A 9 4.36 26.40 -9.68
C VAL A 9 5.01 25.76 -10.90
N ASN A 10 6.30 25.50 -10.76
CA ASN A 10 7.22 25.07 -11.80
C ASN A 10 6.78 23.82 -12.57
N LYS A 11 7.18 23.82 -13.83
CA LYS A 11 6.77 22.95 -14.93
C LYS A 11 7.51 21.59 -14.93
N GLU A 12 7.56 20.85 -13.82
CA GLU A 12 8.16 19.48 -13.79
C GLU A 12 7.45 18.44 -12.90
N ASP A 13 6.36 18.75 -12.20
CA ASP A 13 5.57 17.74 -11.48
C ASP A 13 4.16 17.63 -12.07
N THR A 14 3.99 16.78 -13.09
CA THR A 14 2.66 16.38 -13.56
C THR A 14 2.03 15.48 -12.50
N PHE A 15 1.30 16.05 -11.55
CA PHE A 15 0.42 15.29 -10.66
C PHE A 15 -0.74 14.74 -11.51
N THR A 16 -0.55 13.58 -12.13
CA THR A 16 -1.59 12.89 -12.87
C THR A 16 -2.66 12.44 -11.87
N PHE A 17 -3.80 13.12 -11.87
CA PHE A 17 -4.98 12.67 -11.16
C PHE A 17 -5.45 11.35 -11.80
N ILE A 18 -5.24 10.24 -11.10
CA ILE A 18 -5.76 8.93 -11.50
C ILE A 18 -7.10 8.74 -10.76
N PRO A 19 -8.22 8.56 -11.48
CA PRO A 19 -9.55 8.33 -10.89
C PRO A 19 -9.54 7.24 -9.81
N TRP A 20 -10.42 7.35 -8.82
CA TRP A 20 -10.51 6.42 -7.70
C TRP A 20 -10.72 4.97 -8.17
N GLU A 21 -11.52 4.79 -9.22
CA GLU A 21 -11.88 3.51 -9.83
C GLU A 21 -10.66 2.81 -10.48
N GLU A 22 -9.64 3.58 -10.85
CA GLU A 22 -8.40 3.09 -11.44
C GLU A 22 -7.31 2.86 -10.38
N GLN A 23 -7.57 3.23 -9.12
CA GLN A 23 -6.65 2.94 -8.01
C GLN A 23 -6.70 1.46 -7.66
N THR A 24 -5.53 0.84 -7.58
CA THR A 24 -5.39 -0.53 -7.09
C THR A 24 -4.89 -0.54 -5.66
N ILE A 25 -4.96 -1.70 -4.99
CA ILE A 25 -4.33 -1.92 -3.68
C ILE A 25 -2.82 -1.69 -3.70
N ALA A 26 -2.20 -1.60 -4.89
CA ALA A 26 -0.80 -1.26 -5.01
C ALA A 26 -0.52 0.25 -4.81
N ASN A 27 -1.54 1.11 -4.69
CA ASN A 27 -1.33 2.48 -4.24
C ASN A 27 -1.01 2.51 -2.73
N ASP A 28 0.01 3.26 -2.33
CA ASP A 28 0.50 3.35 -0.95
C ASP A 28 -0.59 3.81 0.05
N PHE A 29 -1.43 4.77 -0.35
CA PHE A 29 -2.58 5.22 0.44
C PHE A 29 -3.65 4.13 0.54
N MET A 30 -3.97 3.50 -0.60
CA MET A 30 -4.96 2.42 -0.65
C MET A 30 -4.55 1.22 0.21
N PHE A 31 -3.31 0.77 0.05
CA PHE A 31 -2.74 -0.31 0.84
C PHE A 31 -2.75 0.02 2.32
N SER A 32 -2.26 1.20 2.69
CA SER A 32 -2.27 1.62 4.08
C SER A 32 -3.69 1.60 4.65
N LYS A 33 -4.71 2.01 3.89
CA LYS A 33 -6.11 2.00 4.35
C LYS A 33 -6.71 0.60 4.43
N VAL A 34 -6.52 -0.22 3.39
CA VAL A 34 -7.00 -1.61 3.36
C VAL A 34 -6.38 -2.39 4.50
N MET A 35 -5.05 -2.32 4.65
CA MET A 35 -4.32 -3.10 5.64
C MET A 35 -4.54 -2.63 7.09
N SER A 36 -4.94 -1.37 7.31
CA SER A 36 -5.31 -0.87 8.65
C SER A 36 -6.66 -1.38 9.15
N ASN A 37 -7.50 -1.88 8.25
CA ASN A 37 -8.84 -2.32 8.61
C ASN A 37 -8.82 -3.85 8.80
N PRO A 38 -9.08 -4.37 10.02
CA PRO A 38 -9.04 -5.81 10.26
C PRO A 38 -9.90 -6.64 9.31
N GLU A 39 -11.07 -6.16 8.94
CA GLU A 39 -11.96 -6.93 8.06
C GLU A 39 -11.49 -6.93 6.63
N LEU A 40 -10.96 -5.80 6.13
CA LEU A 40 -10.38 -5.76 4.80
C LEU A 40 -9.08 -6.56 4.71
N SER A 41 -8.23 -6.50 5.73
CA SER A 41 -7.00 -7.31 5.84
C SER A 41 -7.33 -8.80 5.87
N LYS A 42 -8.30 -9.20 6.69
CA LYS A 42 -8.79 -10.58 6.73
C LYS A 42 -9.28 -11.05 5.37
N GLU A 43 -10.15 -10.28 4.72
CA GLU A 43 -10.71 -10.68 3.42
C GLU A 43 -9.64 -10.78 2.33
N LEU A 44 -8.63 -9.91 2.37
CA LEU A 44 -7.48 -10.04 1.49
C LEU A 44 -6.69 -11.33 1.76
N LEU A 45 -6.35 -11.62 3.02
CA LEU A 45 -5.63 -12.84 3.38
C LEU A 45 -6.42 -14.10 3.04
N ARG A 46 -7.75 -14.11 3.23
CA ARG A 46 -8.61 -15.23 2.82
C ARG A 46 -8.61 -15.46 1.32
N ARG A 47 -8.53 -14.40 0.51
CA ARG A 47 -8.42 -14.53 -0.95
C ARG A 47 -7.08 -15.08 -1.40
N ILE A 48 -6.01 -14.75 -0.69
CA ILE A 48 -4.65 -15.19 -1.00
C ILE A 48 -4.40 -16.61 -0.49
N PHE A 49 -4.91 -16.94 0.69
CA PHE A 49 -4.76 -18.23 1.36
C PHE A 49 -6.14 -18.86 1.69
N PRO A 50 -6.96 -19.21 0.69
CA PRO A 50 -8.30 -19.75 0.90
C PRO A 50 -8.32 -21.03 1.75
N GLN A 51 -7.22 -21.79 1.75
CA GLN A 51 -7.05 -23.02 2.52
C GLN A 51 -6.85 -22.83 4.02
N LEU A 52 -6.49 -21.62 4.48
CA LEU A 52 -6.13 -21.39 5.89
C LEU A 52 -7.33 -21.17 6.81
N ASN A 53 -8.53 -20.93 6.23
CA ASN A 53 -9.78 -20.66 6.94
C ASN A 53 -9.60 -19.62 8.05
N ILE A 54 -9.07 -18.45 7.68
CA ILE A 54 -8.84 -17.33 8.60
C ILE A 54 -10.19 -16.74 9.00
N GLU A 55 -10.50 -16.78 10.30
CA GLU A 55 -11.78 -16.29 10.84
C GLU A 55 -11.65 -14.85 11.36
N LYS A 56 -10.48 -14.53 11.93
CA LYS A 56 -10.18 -13.23 12.49
C LYS A 56 -8.70 -12.89 12.29
N VAL A 57 -8.43 -11.60 12.16
CA VAL A 57 -7.07 -11.07 12.27
C VAL A 57 -6.96 -10.13 13.46
N GLU A 58 -5.77 -10.10 14.06
CA GLU A 58 -5.40 -9.30 15.22
C GLU A 58 -3.95 -8.84 15.12
N ASP A 59 -3.52 -7.99 16.05
CA ASP A 59 -2.15 -7.49 16.13
C ASP A 59 -1.65 -6.89 14.81
N ILE A 60 -2.48 -6.04 14.19
CA ILE A 60 -2.12 -5.33 12.96
C ILE A 60 -1.13 -4.22 13.30
N GLU A 61 0.12 -4.40 12.90
CA GLU A 61 1.18 -3.42 13.02
C GLU A 61 1.58 -2.91 11.65
N ILE A 62 1.41 -1.61 11.42
CA ILE A 62 1.80 -0.97 10.17
C ILE A 62 3.13 -0.25 10.38
N GLN A 63 4.17 -0.76 9.74
CA GLN A 63 5.48 -0.12 9.73
C GLN A 63 5.64 0.67 8.44
N LYS A 64 5.58 2.01 8.56
CA LYS A 64 5.93 2.91 7.46
C LYS A 64 7.40 3.27 7.56
N THR A 65 8.25 2.65 6.73
CA THR A 65 9.58 3.20 6.51
C THR A 65 9.47 4.37 5.54
N LEU A 66 9.18 5.56 6.08
CA LEU A 66 9.35 6.83 5.36
C LEU A 66 10.85 7.12 5.27
N LYS A 67 11.57 6.41 4.41
CA LYS A 67 12.86 6.93 3.94
C LYS A 67 12.55 8.07 2.96
N ASN A 68 12.40 9.27 3.54
CA ASN A 68 12.51 10.53 2.82
C ASN A 68 13.74 10.47 1.91
N TYR A 69 13.56 10.70 0.62
CA TYR A 69 14.30 11.69 -0.19
C TYR A 69 13.95 11.42 -1.67
N TYR A 70 13.02 12.23 -2.19
CA TYR A 70 13.02 12.94 -3.48
C TYR A 70 13.59 12.35 -4.79
N VAL A 71 14.25 11.20 -4.84
CA VAL A 71 14.78 10.63 -6.09
C VAL A 71 14.84 9.09 -5.99
N ASN A 72 13.93 8.40 -6.68
CA ASN A 72 14.10 7.05 -7.24
C ASN A 72 14.18 5.77 -6.37
N LYS A 73 13.95 5.75 -5.04
CA LYS A 73 13.94 4.46 -4.30
C LYS A 73 12.76 4.36 -3.33
N GLY A 74 11.89 3.39 -3.60
CA GLY A 74 10.51 3.32 -3.12
C GLY A 74 10.33 3.23 -1.61
N VAL A 75 9.16 3.69 -1.18
CA VAL A 75 8.57 3.43 0.14
C VAL A 75 8.34 1.92 0.29
N ARG A 76 8.85 1.32 1.36
CA ARG A 76 8.52 -0.05 1.80
C ARG A 76 7.46 0.10 2.89
N LEU A 77 6.24 -0.33 2.55
CA LEU A 77 5.12 -0.44 3.49
C LEU A 77 5.05 -1.89 3.91
N ASP A 78 5.38 -2.16 5.17
CA ASP A 78 5.30 -3.48 5.77
C ASP A 78 4.14 -3.50 6.74
N VAL A 79 3.29 -4.53 6.65
CA VAL A 79 2.20 -4.77 7.58
C VAL A 79 2.37 -6.15 8.16
N TYR A 80 2.49 -6.19 9.48
CA TYR A 80 2.48 -7.42 10.23
C TYR A 80 1.07 -7.65 10.78
N VAL A 81 0.56 -8.86 10.64
CA VAL A 81 -0.77 -9.23 11.15
C VAL A 81 -0.76 -10.68 11.63
N SER A 82 -1.49 -10.96 12.70
CA SER A 82 -1.67 -12.32 13.22
C SER A 82 -3.12 -12.76 13.06
N ASP A 83 -3.38 -14.06 12.98
CA ASP A 83 -4.74 -14.59 13.03
C ASP A 83 -5.07 -15.32 14.33
N GLU A 84 -6.31 -15.83 14.42
CA GLU A 84 -6.81 -16.52 15.62
C GLU A 84 -6.03 -17.78 16.00
N LYS A 85 -5.19 -18.31 15.10
CA LYS A 85 -4.33 -19.48 15.32
C LYS A 85 -2.87 -19.09 15.53
N SER A 86 -2.61 -17.81 15.77
CA SER A 86 -1.27 -17.24 15.95
C SER A 86 -0.35 -17.45 14.75
N ARG A 87 -0.90 -17.64 13.54
CA ARG A 87 -0.11 -17.56 12.30
C ARG A 87 0.17 -16.10 12.01
N ARG A 88 1.39 -15.81 11.57
CA ARG A 88 1.91 -14.45 11.44
C ARG A 88 2.18 -14.16 9.97
N TYR A 89 1.61 -13.09 9.48
CA TYR A 89 1.74 -12.67 8.10
C TYR A 89 2.51 -11.36 8.05
N ASP A 90 3.63 -11.36 7.34
CA ASP A 90 4.37 -10.15 6.98
C ASP A 90 4.02 -9.79 5.53
N ILE A 91 3.38 -8.64 5.35
CA ILE A 91 2.82 -8.19 4.08
C ILE A 91 3.61 -6.95 3.63
N GLU A 92 4.46 -7.15 2.63
CA GLU A 92 5.32 -6.10 2.09
C GLU A 92 4.78 -5.59 0.75
N MET A 93 4.62 -4.27 0.63
CA MET A 93 4.51 -3.65 -0.69
C MET A 93 5.91 -3.30 -1.22
N GLN A 94 6.25 -3.84 -2.39
CA GLN A 94 7.49 -3.56 -3.10
C GLN A 94 7.25 -2.73 -4.37
N MET A 95 7.89 -1.56 -4.44
CA MET A 95 7.99 -0.75 -5.65
C MET A 95 9.30 -1.04 -6.39
N THR A 96 9.22 -1.66 -7.57
CA THR A 96 10.41 -1.84 -8.42
C THR A 96 10.75 -0.54 -9.14
N SER A 97 11.99 -0.07 -9.02
CA SER A 97 12.48 1.21 -9.59
C SER A 97 12.66 1.22 -11.12
N ASN A 98 12.35 0.13 -11.82
CA ASN A 98 12.47 0.10 -13.28
C ASN A 98 11.24 0.74 -13.93
N GLN A 99 11.49 1.55 -14.96
CA GLN A 99 10.54 2.39 -15.71
C GLN A 99 9.36 1.64 -16.40
N ASN A 100 9.07 0.41 -15.99
CA ASN A 100 7.91 -0.42 -16.35
C ASN A 100 7.21 -0.90 -15.06
N ILE A 101 6.75 0.04 -14.25
CA ILE A 101 6.53 -0.11 -12.80
C ILE A 101 5.27 -0.96 -12.50
N ARG A 102 5.44 -2.29 -12.43
CA ARG A 102 4.47 -3.17 -11.75
C ARG A 102 4.83 -3.23 -10.27
N LYS A 103 4.01 -2.62 -9.43
CA LYS A 103 4.09 -2.78 -7.98
C LYS A 103 3.68 -4.22 -7.59
N LYS A 104 4.41 -4.83 -6.66
CA LYS A 104 4.16 -6.20 -6.21
C LYS A 104 3.88 -6.20 -4.71
N ILE A 105 2.96 -7.07 -4.30
CA ILE A 105 2.73 -7.37 -2.88
C ILE A 105 3.32 -8.74 -2.63
N THR A 106 4.22 -8.82 -1.65
CA THR A 106 4.80 -10.07 -1.17
C THR A 106 4.16 -10.37 0.19
N ILE A 107 3.71 -11.60 0.40
CA ILE A 107 3.21 -12.04 1.71
C ILE A 107 4.04 -13.24 2.15
N LEU A 108 4.64 -13.10 3.33
CA LEU A 108 5.33 -14.17 4.04
C LEU A 108 4.41 -14.64 5.17
N CYS A 109 4.18 -15.94 5.29
CA CYS A 109 3.32 -16.60 6.28
C CYS A 109 4.14 -17.61 7.09
#